data_AF-A0A5B8V1W8-F1
#
_entry.id   AF-A0A5B8V1W8-F1
#
_cell.length_a   1.000
_cell.length_b   1.000
_cell.length_c   1.000
_cell.angle_alpha   90.00
_cell.angle_beta   90.00
_cell.angle_gamma   90.00
#
_symmetry.space_group_name_H-M   'P 1'
#
loop_
_entity.id
_entity.type
_entity.pdbx_description
1 polymer ?
#
loop_
_entity_poly.entity_id
_entity_poly.type
_entity_poly.pdbx_seq_one_letter_code
_entity_poly.pdbx_strand_id
1 'polypeptide(L)'
;MKSFVVKFRLIFVPYLIVSTGTIVIYSFLRWLLFIKSNAIVVDEDILNFWAPCFLVWIPIYIWLGPRIKILDLTARGVRSDPFAGFMLLGSMAVLAPTVLAQTYLETATGKLTKLDRISQIDSVAQTKFYSVKTFYADKKLARFKPYIAITNKSSNFDMSLYLVVPVYNSNHVIKKYSYRIGKKGDTATMNNALLVINGHPSLNDTLSWINPRSIKHIRMIYGETAKRLFGERAAKGAVLVETVPYTGPDTLQTIINDNGSYKPYSWFAIRYFKTVKNNLSSEGKDKAYQQFVKESQADFNDKPLDKFTYLDRVPYGNDIKKYIAAINAEIYSPVSTPKNILVPIYESFDKRNGSNLPWIFGSFGIGSAVLLLLLLWKPLRPDLEYMTDSLDKTQQIIDEITAKR
;
A
#
# COMPACT_ATOMS: atom_id res chain seq x y z
N MET A 1 -36.58 21.51 31.58
CA MET A 1 -35.30 22.01 30.99
C MET A 1 -34.07 21.73 31.85
N LYS A 2 -34.14 21.77 33.19
CA LYS A 2 -32.96 21.55 34.07
C LYS A 2 -32.36 20.13 34.00
N SER A 3 -33.18 19.08 33.88
CA SER A 3 -32.70 17.70 33.65
C SER A 3 -31.85 17.57 32.37
N PHE A 4 -32.24 18.25 31.29
CA PHE A 4 -31.43 18.36 30.07
C PHE A 4 -30.07 19.01 30.35
N VAL A 5 -30.05 20.14 31.05
CA VAL A 5 -28.81 20.87 31.39
C VAL A 5 -27.86 20.01 32.22
N VAL A 6 -28.39 19.25 33.17
CA VAL A 6 -27.61 18.31 33.99
C VAL A 6 -26.94 17.25 33.12
N LYS A 7 -27.71 16.54 32.29
CA LYS A 7 -27.18 15.49 31.39
C LYS A 7 -26.16 16.06 30.40
N PHE A 8 -26.47 17.20 29.80
CA PHE A 8 -25.60 17.86 28.83
C PHE A 8 -24.27 18.27 29.47
N ARG A 9 -24.31 18.98 30.60
CA ARG A 9 -23.12 19.54 31.25
C ARG A 9 -22.29 18.49 31.99
N LEU A 10 -22.92 17.54 32.67
CA LEU A 10 -22.21 16.58 33.52
C LEU A 10 -21.82 15.28 32.81
N ILE A 11 -22.46 14.94 31.69
CA ILE A 11 -22.17 13.71 30.93
C ILE A 11 -21.64 14.05 29.54
N PHE A 12 -22.41 14.79 28.73
CA PHE A 12 -22.12 14.96 27.31
C PHE A 12 -20.92 15.88 27.02
N VAL A 13 -20.80 17.03 27.69
CA VAL A 13 -19.64 17.93 27.51
C VAL A 13 -18.31 17.25 27.90
N PRO A 14 -18.19 16.58 29.06
CA PRO A 14 -17.00 15.79 29.39
C PRO A 14 -16.70 14.69 28.38
N TYR A 15 -17.74 14.02 27.86
CA TYR A 15 -17.59 13.04 26.79
C TYR A 15 -16.94 13.65 25.55
N LEU A 16 -17.43 14.80 25.08
CA LEU A 16 -16.87 15.48 23.90
C LEU A 16 -15.40 15.88 24.10
N ILE A 17 -15.06 16.39 25.29
CA ILE A 17 -13.69 16.78 25.63
C ILE A 17 -12.76 15.56 25.60
N VAL A 18 -13.15 14.47 26.27
CA VAL A 18 -12.36 13.24 26.34
C VAL A 18 -12.22 12.61 24.96
N SER A 19 -13.30 12.57 24.18
CA SER A 19 -13.31 12.04 22.81
C SER A 19 -12.38 12.82 21.88
N THR A 20 -12.51 14.15 21.87
CA THR A 20 -11.66 15.04 21.06
C THR A 20 -10.20 14.93 21.49
N GLY A 21 -9.94 14.95 22.80
CA GLY A 21 -8.60 14.76 23.36
C GLY A 21 -7.99 13.43 22.94
N THR A 22 -8.76 12.34 22.95
CA THR A 22 -8.30 11.00 22.55
C THR A 22 -7.87 10.98 21.07
N ILE A 23 -8.70 11.53 20.18
CA ILE A 23 -8.40 11.63 18.74
C ILE A 23 -7.12 12.46 18.53
N VAL A 24 -7.04 13.64 19.14
CA VAL A 24 -5.91 14.56 18.97
C VAL A 24 -4.61 13.96 19.51
N ILE A 25 -4.62 13.43 20.74
CA ILE A 25 -3.45 12.85 21.38
C ILE A 25 -2.93 11.66 20.57
N TYR A 26 -3.81 10.76 20.15
CA TYR A 26 -3.40 9.60 19.37
C TYR A 26 -2.84 9.98 18.00
N SER A 27 -3.52 10.85 17.27
CA SER A 27 -3.03 11.36 15.98
C SER A 27 -1.68 12.07 16.13
N PHE A 28 -1.51 12.90 17.18
CA PHE A 28 -0.24 13.56 17.44
C PHE A 28 0.90 12.57 17.73
N LEU A 29 0.66 11.60 18.63
CA LEU A 29 1.65 10.57 18.97
C LEU A 29 2.01 9.72 17.75
N ARG A 30 1.03 9.32 16.94
CA ARG A 30 1.30 8.55 15.72
C ARG A 30 2.16 9.34 14.74
N TRP A 31 1.81 10.60 14.49
CA TRP A 31 2.58 11.47 13.61
C TRP A 31 4.00 11.65 14.13
N LEU A 32 4.17 11.92 15.41
CA LEU A 32 5.49 12.16 16.02
C LEU A 32 6.37 10.90 15.98
N LEU A 33 5.82 9.77 16.41
CA LEU A 33 6.58 8.53 16.65
C LEU A 33 6.81 7.70 15.39
N PHE A 34 5.88 7.70 14.42
CA PHE A 34 5.99 6.82 13.25
C PHE A 34 6.19 7.58 11.94
N ILE A 35 5.45 8.67 11.72
CA ILE A 35 5.52 9.41 10.45
C ILE A 35 6.76 10.31 10.40
N LYS A 36 6.99 11.12 11.44
CA LYS A 36 8.08 12.10 11.49
C LYS A 36 9.43 11.45 11.79
N SER A 37 9.47 10.51 12.73
CA SER A 37 10.73 9.85 13.12
C SER A 37 11.23 8.88 12.05
N ASN A 38 10.31 8.22 11.33
CA ASN A 38 10.55 7.12 10.39
C ASN A 38 11.51 6.03 10.94
N ALA A 39 11.63 5.92 12.28
CA ALA A 39 12.59 5.04 12.93
C ALA A 39 12.06 3.61 13.09
N ILE A 40 10.74 3.46 13.19
CA ILE A 40 10.06 2.19 13.41
C ILE A 40 8.98 2.00 12.34
N VAL A 41 9.12 0.92 11.56
CA VAL A 41 8.11 0.51 10.58
C VAL A 41 7.13 -0.43 11.27
N VAL A 42 5.87 -0.01 11.39
CA VAL A 42 4.78 -0.79 11.98
C VAL A 42 3.72 -1.08 10.92
N ASP A 43 3.04 -2.21 11.07
CA ASP A 43 1.93 -2.60 10.20
C ASP A 43 0.81 -1.54 10.24
N GLU A 44 0.38 -1.09 9.07
CA GLU A 44 -0.62 -0.04 8.94
C GLU A 44 -1.97 -0.48 9.52
N ASP A 45 -2.35 -1.76 9.43
CA ASP A 45 -3.60 -2.25 10.01
C ASP A 45 -3.59 -2.09 11.54
N ILE A 46 -2.40 -2.23 12.15
CA ILE A 46 -2.24 -1.97 13.58
C ILE A 46 -2.44 -0.49 13.90
N LEU A 47 -1.79 0.40 13.15
CA LEU A 47 -1.86 1.85 13.41
C LEU A 47 -3.21 2.48 13.04
N ASN A 48 -3.87 2.01 11.98
CA ASN A 48 -5.13 2.57 11.49
C ASN A 48 -6.34 1.99 12.21
N PHE A 49 -6.28 0.75 12.71
CA PHE A 49 -7.46 0.07 13.26
C PHE A 49 -7.24 -0.50 14.67
N TRP A 50 -6.28 -1.39 14.87
CA TRP A 50 -6.15 -2.10 16.15
C TRP A 50 -5.77 -1.18 17.31
N ALA A 51 -4.77 -0.33 17.14
CA ALA A 51 -4.33 0.61 18.18
C ALA A 51 -5.46 1.61 18.56
N PRO A 52 -6.18 2.25 17.62
CA PRO A 52 -7.38 3.02 17.94
C PRO A 52 -8.44 2.24 18.72
N CYS A 53 -8.71 0.98 18.34
CA CYS A 53 -9.70 0.16 19.02
C CYS A 53 -9.38 -0.01 20.52
N PHE A 54 -8.14 -0.33 20.87
CA PHE A 54 -7.74 -0.45 22.28
C PHE A 54 -7.70 0.91 22.98
N LEU A 55 -7.18 1.93 22.30
CA LEU A 55 -6.95 3.25 22.88
C LEU A 55 -8.24 4.02 23.15
N VAL A 56 -9.32 3.81 22.39
CA VAL A 56 -10.60 4.49 22.63
C VAL A 56 -11.34 3.93 23.85
N TRP A 57 -11.22 2.63 24.13
CA TRP A 57 -11.96 2.00 25.23
C TRP A 57 -11.53 2.51 26.61
N ILE A 58 -10.23 2.70 26.82
CA ILE A 58 -9.67 3.10 28.12
C ILE A 58 -10.19 4.48 28.59
N PRO A 59 -10.04 5.58 27.83
CA PRO A 59 -10.48 6.90 28.25
C PRO A 59 -12.00 7.02 28.31
N ILE A 60 -12.73 6.30 27.47
CA ILE A 60 -14.18 6.29 27.57
C ILE A 60 -14.61 5.59 28.85
N TYR A 61 -14.06 4.42 29.16
CA TYR A 61 -14.42 3.69 30.38
C TYR A 61 -14.09 4.48 31.67
N ILE A 62 -12.91 5.09 31.75
CA ILE A 62 -12.46 5.82 32.95
C ILE A 62 -13.28 7.10 33.18
N TRP A 63 -13.52 7.91 32.14
CA TRP A 63 -14.14 9.23 32.31
C TRP A 63 -15.65 9.25 32.07
N LEU A 64 -16.16 8.46 31.11
CA LEU A 64 -17.60 8.37 30.84
C LEU A 64 -18.28 7.41 31.82
N GLY A 65 -17.61 6.33 32.22
CA GLY A 65 -18.15 5.28 33.10
C GLY A 65 -18.83 5.83 34.36
N PRO A 66 -18.13 6.61 35.21
CA PRO A 66 -18.72 7.19 36.42
C PRO A 66 -19.89 8.15 36.12
N ARG A 67 -19.86 8.83 34.97
CA ARG A 67 -20.84 9.85 34.59
C ARG A 67 -22.15 9.25 34.09
N ILE A 68 -22.11 8.10 33.41
CA ILE A 68 -23.33 7.41 32.96
C ILE A 68 -24.14 6.86 34.12
N LYS A 69 -23.49 6.52 35.23
CA LYS A 69 -24.17 6.08 36.46
C LYS A 69 -25.06 7.16 37.08
N ILE A 70 -25.02 8.41 36.59
CA ILE A 70 -25.96 9.49 36.95
C ILE A 70 -27.38 9.21 36.42
N LEU A 71 -27.50 8.42 35.36
CA LEU A 71 -28.79 8.00 34.79
C LEU A 71 -29.40 6.85 35.59
N ASP A 72 -30.71 6.70 35.48
CA ASP A 72 -31.38 5.50 36.00
C ASP A 72 -31.07 4.30 35.10
N LEU A 73 -30.14 3.46 35.58
CA LEU A 73 -29.74 2.22 34.95
C LEU A 73 -30.49 1.01 35.53
N THR A 74 -31.39 1.20 36.50
CA THR A 74 -32.17 0.10 37.07
C THR A 74 -33.29 -0.30 36.13
N ALA A 75 -33.04 -1.31 35.30
CA ALA A 75 -34.09 -1.87 34.46
C ALA A 75 -34.99 -2.78 35.30
N ARG A 76 -36.23 -2.36 35.60
CA ARG A 76 -37.27 -3.30 36.07
C ARG A 76 -37.49 -4.35 34.98
N GLY A 77 -37.04 -5.58 35.23
CA GLY A 77 -37.39 -6.76 34.43
C GLY A 77 -36.56 -7.03 33.16
N VAL A 78 -35.44 -6.34 32.93
CA VAL A 78 -34.57 -6.61 31.75
C VAL A 78 -33.26 -7.28 32.19
N ARG A 79 -32.85 -8.32 31.46
CA ARG A 79 -31.70 -9.19 31.78
C ARG A 79 -30.32 -8.57 31.52
N SER A 80 -30.24 -7.37 30.93
CA SER A 80 -28.98 -6.71 30.57
C SER A 80 -28.90 -5.27 31.09
N ASP A 81 -27.77 -4.96 31.74
CA ASP A 81 -27.42 -3.63 32.23
C ASP A 81 -27.20 -2.66 31.05
N PRO A 82 -27.99 -1.56 30.93
CA PRO A 82 -27.84 -0.57 29.86
C PRO A 82 -26.47 0.11 29.82
N PHE A 83 -25.71 0.08 30.92
CA PHE A 83 -24.38 0.66 31.05
C PHE A 83 -23.45 0.22 29.91
N ALA A 84 -23.40 -1.08 29.61
CA ALA A 84 -22.54 -1.63 28.58
C ALA A 84 -22.89 -1.10 27.18
N GLY A 85 -24.19 -0.92 26.90
CA GLY A 85 -24.67 -0.37 25.64
C GLY A 85 -24.21 1.07 25.43
N PHE A 86 -24.28 1.91 26.47
CA PHE A 86 -23.77 3.27 26.40
C PHE A 86 -22.25 3.34 26.26
N MET A 87 -21.49 2.49 26.97
CA MET A 87 -20.03 2.42 26.82
C MET A 87 -19.63 2.02 25.40
N LEU A 88 -20.31 1.01 24.83
CA LEU A 88 -20.06 0.54 23.48
C LEU A 88 -20.38 1.62 22.44
N LEU A 89 -21.55 2.25 22.53
CA LEU A 89 -21.95 3.30 21.59
C LEU A 89 -21.05 4.54 21.72
N GLY A 90 -20.74 4.95 22.94
CA GLY A 90 -19.79 6.04 23.20
C GLY A 90 -18.42 5.75 22.59
N SER A 91 -17.94 4.51 22.69
CA SER A 91 -16.68 4.08 22.10
C SER A 91 -16.75 4.03 20.57
N MET A 92 -17.82 3.51 19.98
CA MET A 92 -18.00 3.47 18.52
C MET A 92 -18.06 4.87 17.89
N ALA A 93 -18.72 5.81 18.57
CA ALA A 93 -18.82 7.20 18.13
C ALA A 93 -17.46 7.93 18.10
N VAL A 94 -16.48 7.49 18.88
CA VAL A 94 -15.09 8.01 18.84
C VAL A 94 -14.20 7.18 17.92
N LEU A 95 -14.44 5.87 17.82
CA LEU A 95 -13.61 4.97 17.02
C LEU A 95 -13.65 5.35 15.53
N ALA A 96 -14.84 5.56 14.97
CA ALA A 96 -14.98 5.90 13.54
C ALA A 96 -14.18 7.15 13.14
N PRO A 97 -14.31 8.32 13.80
CA PRO A 97 -13.49 9.49 13.47
C PRO A 97 -12.01 9.29 13.80
N THR A 98 -11.66 8.47 14.79
CA THR A 98 -10.24 8.16 15.09
C THR A 98 -9.57 7.39 13.94
N VAL A 99 -10.26 6.38 13.39
CA VAL A 99 -9.79 5.60 12.22
C VAL A 99 -9.69 6.48 10.98
N LEU A 100 -10.69 7.32 10.72
CA LEU A 100 -10.65 8.26 9.59
C LEU A 100 -9.54 9.31 9.73
N ALA A 101 -9.31 9.82 10.95
CA ALA A 101 -8.24 10.76 11.24
C ALA A 101 -6.86 10.14 10.98
N GLN A 102 -6.71 8.85 11.23
CA GLN A 102 -5.50 8.10 10.96
C GLN A 102 -5.18 8.02 9.47
N THR A 103 -6.14 7.61 8.65
CA THR A 103 -5.97 7.56 7.19
C THR A 103 -5.71 8.95 6.60
N TYR A 104 -6.42 9.97 7.09
CA TYR A 104 -6.20 11.35 6.68
C TYR A 104 -4.80 11.85 7.04
N LEU A 105 -4.34 11.61 8.27
CA LEU A 105 -3.07 12.12 8.75
C LEU A 105 -1.89 11.60 7.93
N GLU A 106 -1.90 10.31 7.58
CA GLU A 106 -0.86 9.69 6.78
C GLU A 106 -0.76 10.29 5.37
N THR A 107 -1.90 10.53 4.72
CA THR A 107 -1.97 11.09 3.36
C THR A 107 -1.74 12.59 3.33
N ALA A 108 -2.24 13.33 4.32
CA ALA A 108 -2.11 14.78 4.41
C ALA A 108 -0.68 15.21 4.74
N THR A 109 0.00 14.51 5.65
CA THR A 109 1.38 14.81 6.08
C THR A 109 2.46 14.12 5.24
N GLY A 110 2.05 13.25 4.30
CA GLY A 110 2.96 12.55 3.41
C GLY A 110 3.75 13.50 2.50
N LYS A 111 5.09 13.42 2.58
CA LYS A 111 6.00 14.22 1.74
C LYS A 111 6.03 13.69 0.30
N LEU A 112 5.92 14.61 -0.67
CA LEU A 112 6.15 14.36 -2.09
C LEU A 112 7.62 14.66 -2.45
N THR A 113 8.39 13.60 -2.72
CA THR A 113 9.80 13.72 -3.10
C THR A 113 9.93 13.73 -4.62
N LYS A 114 10.60 14.75 -5.16
CA LYS A 114 10.88 14.84 -6.60
C LYS A 114 12.18 14.11 -6.91
N LEU A 115 12.13 13.21 -7.89
CA LEU A 115 13.25 12.45 -8.42
C LEU A 115 13.42 12.83 -9.89
N ASP A 116 14.64 13.17 -10.30
CA ASP A 116 14.94 13.31 -11.72
C ASP A 116 14.97 11.93 -12.38
N ARG A 117 15.50 10.92 -11.70
CA ARG A 117 15.59 9.52 -12.19
C ARG A 117 15.22 8.52 -11.12
N ILE A 118 14.65 7.38 -11.50
CA ILE A 118 14.17 6.39 -10.53
C ILE A 118 15.29 5.86 -9.61
N SER A 119 16.54 5.74 -10.09
CA SER A 119 17.65 5.26 -9.26
C SER A 119 17.98 6.14 -8.05
N GLN A 120 17.54 7.41 -8.03
CA GLN A 120 17.74 8.28 -6.86
C GLN A 120 16.95 7.80 -5.64
N ILE A 121 15.93 6.95 -5.83
CA ILE A 121 15.08 6.46 -4.74
C ILE A 121 15.86 5.72 -3.65
N ASP A 122 16.98 5.07 -3.99
CA ASP A 122 17.83 4.35 -3.04
C ASP A 122 18.76 5.28 -2.23
N SER A 123 18.92 6.52 -2.69
CA SER A 123 19.81 7.53 -2.07
C SER A 123 19.08 8.57 -1.23
N VAL A 124 17.74 8.63 -1.33
CA VAL A 124 16.91 9.59 -0.57
C VAL A 124 16.24 8.91 0.61
N ALA A 125 15.94 9.69 1.65
CA ALA A 125 15.11 9.21 2.75
C ALA A 125 13.73 8.76 2.23
N GLN A 126 13.23 7.65 2.77
CA GLN A 126 11.94 7.10 2.36
C GLN A 126 10.81 8.07 2.70
N THR A 127 10.06 8.47 1.69
CA THR A 127 8.81 9.24 1.78
C THR A 127 7.62 8.46 1.23
N LYS A 128 6.40 8.94 1.55
CA LYS A 128 5.13 8.36 1.11
C LYS A 128 4.92 8.54 -0.39
N PHE A 129 5.17 9.74 -0.93
CA PHE A 129 4.92 10.04 -2.35
C PHE A 129 6.20 10.38 -3.11
N TYR A 130 6.23 10.05 -4.41
CA TYR A 130 7.30 10.43 -5.33
C TYR A 130 6.74 11.00 -6.63
N SER A 131 7.47 11.95 -7.22
CA SER A 131 7.31 12.33 -8.62
C SER A 131 8.63 12.02 -9.32
N VAL A 132 8.60 11.33 -10.45
CA VAL A 132 9.81 10.90 -11.16
C VAL A 132 9.76 11.36 -12.62
N LYS A 133 10.85 11.96 -13.12
CA LYS A 133 10.91 12.45 -14.52
C LYS A 133 11.34 11.36 -15.51
N THR A 134 12.43 10.65 -15.22
CA THR A 134 13.00 9.64 -16.13
C THR A 134 13.02 8.26 -15.51
N PHE A 135 12.30 7.32 -16.13
CA PHE A 135 12.23 5.91 -15.73
C PHE A 135 11.68 5.09 -16.90
N TYR A 136 11.89 3.78 -16.86
CA TYR A 136 11.37 2.81 -17.81
C TYR A 136 10.74 1.64 -17.05
N ALA A 137 9.43 1.46 -17.19
CA ALA A 137 8.69 0.35 -16.61
C ALA A 137 8.53 -0.77 -17.65
N ASP A 138 9.19 -1.92 -17.44
CA ASP A 138 9.19 -2.99 -18.43
C ASP A 138 8.01 -3.94 -18.23
N LYS A 139 6.91 -3.68 -18.94
CA LYS A 139 5.72 -4.54 -18.93
C LYS A 139 6.00 -5.99 -19.35
N LYS A 140 7.04 -6.26 -20.16
CA LYS A 140 7.37 -7.63 -20.60
C LYS A 140 7.93 -8.48 -19.48
N LEU A 141 8.49 -7.83 -18.46
CA LEU A 141 9.02 -8.45 -17.25
C LEU A 141 8.03 -8.34 -16.08
N ALA A 142 6.78 -8.00 -16.35
CA ALA A 142 5.74 -7.95 -15.33
C ALA A 142 5.51 -9.33 -14.73
N ARG A 143 5.36 -9.37 -13.40
CA ARG A 143 5.05 -10.58 -12.64
C ARG A 143 3.69 -10.42 -11.98
N PHE A 144 3.01 -11.53 -11.75
CA PHE A 144 1.71 -11.49 -11.10
C PHE A 144 1.51 -12.66 -10.15
N LYS A 145 0.64 -12.46 -9.15
CA LYS A 145 0.19 -13.51 -8.25
C LYS A 145 -1.30 -13.38 -7.98
N PRO A 146 -2.11 -14.38 -8.35
CA PRO A 146 -3.52 -14.41 -8.00
C PRO A 146 -3.72 -14.84 -6.54
N TYR A 147 -4.76 -14.30 -5.91
CA TYR A 147 -5.25 -14.68 -4.59
C TYR A 147 -6.75 -14.84 -4.64
N ILE A 148 -7.25 -15.90 -4.00
CA ILE A 148 -8.68 -16.20 -3.86
C ILE A 148 -8.98 -16.29 -2.37
N ALA A 149 -10.02 -15.60 -1.92
CA ALA A 149 -10.47 -15.62 -0.54
C ALA A 149 -12.00 -15.83 -0.45
N ILE A 150 -12.44 -16.49 0.62
CA ILE A 150 -13.84 -16.65 0.99
C ILE A 150 -14.04 -15.88 2.29
N THR A 151 -14.52 -14.64 2.18
CA THR A 151 -14.22 -13.62 3.21
C THR A 151 -15.37 -13.39 4.20
N ASN A 152 -16.55 -13.97 3.98
CA ASN A 152 -17.68 -13.79 4.90
C ASN A 152 -18.61 -15.00 4.92
N LYS A 153 -18.61 -15.81 6.00
CA LYS A 153 -19.51 -16.98 6.22
C LYS A 153 -19.96 -17.73 4.93
N SER A 154 -19.05 -17.94 3.98
CA SER A 154 -19.33 -18.58 2.68
C SER A 154 -20.26 -17.84 1.69
N SER A 155 -20.41 -16.51 1.75
CA SER A 155 -21.29 -15.75 0.82
C SER A 155 -20.57 -15.06 -0.34
N ASN A 156 -19.30 -14.68 -0.17
CA ASN A 156 -18.52 -13.95 -1.17
C ASN A 156 -17.28 -14.74 -1.59
N PHE A 157 -17.01 -14.72 -2.89
CA PHE A 157 -15.83 -15.26 -3.54
C PHE A 157 -15.02 -14.07 -4.06
N ASP A 158 -13.95 -13.74 -3.35
CA ASP A 158 -13.13 -12.58 -3.62
C ASP A 158 -11.89 -12.99 -4.40
N MET A 159 -11.72 -12.39 -5.57
CA MET A 159 -10.59 -12.61 -6.46
C MET A 159 -9.71 -11.37 -6.45
N SER A 160 -8.41 -11.54 -6.26
CA SER A 160 -7.43 -10.48 -6.36
C SER A 160 -6.27 -10.88 -7.25
N LEU A 161 -5.76 -9.96 -8.06
CA LEU A 161 -4.55 -10.13 -8.85
C LEU A 161 -3.55 -9.05 -8.46
N TYR A 162 -2.41 -9.46 -7.90
CA TYR A 162 -1.32 -8.56 -7.53
C TYR A 162 -0.28 -8.62 -8.63
N LEU A 163 -0.14 -7.54 -9.37
CA LEU A 163 0.79 -7.40 -10.48
C LEU A 163 1.89 -6.42 -10.10
N VAL A 164 3.12 -6.75 -10.49
CA VAL A 164 4.31 -5.94 -10.27
C VAL A 164 5.08 -5.78 -11.58
N VAL A 165 5.55 -4.58 -11.87
CA VAL A 165 6.33 -4.26 -13.07
C VAL A 165 7.70 -3.72 -12.64
N PRO A 166 8.81 -4.31 -13.08
CA PRO A 166 10.13 -3.80 -12.74
C PRO A 166 10.39 -2.46 -13.42
N VAL A 167 11.00 -1.55 -12.67
CA VAL A 167 11.29 -0.18 -13.12
C VAL A 167 12.79 0.08 -13.08
N TYR A 168 13.29 0.58 -14.20
CA TYR A 168 14.68 0.89 -14.45
C TYR A 168 14.85 2.37 -14.78
N ASN A 169 16.10 2.85 -14.82
CA ASN A 169 16.34 4.16 -15.41
C ASN A 169 16.00 4.11 -16.90
N SER A 170 15.19 5.05 -17.36
CA SER A 170 15.15 5.35 -18.80
C SER A 170 16.44 6.06 -19.10
N ASN A 171 17.40 5.34 -19.68
CA ASN A 171 18.52 5.99 -20.32
C ASN A 171 17.90 6.90 -21.38
N HIS A 172 17.85 8.21 -21.14
CA HIS A 172 17.54 9.13 -22.22
C HIS A 172 18.49 8.79 -23.38
N VAL A 173 17.91 8.41 -24.52
CA VAL A 173 18.54 8.66 -25.80
C VAL A 173 19.05 10.10 -25.74
N ILE A 174 20.32 10.29 -26.11
CA ILE A 174 21.20 11.50 -26.06
C ILE A 174 22.31 11.29 -25.00
N LYS A 175 23.53 10.88 -25.33
CA LYS A 175 24.32 11.06 -26.55
C LYS A 175 24.92 9.74 -27.02
N LYS A 176 25.07 9.66 -28.34
CA LYS A 176 26.08 8.89 -29.07
C LYS A 176 27.40 8.89 -28.28
N TYR A 177 27.65 7.85 -27.49
CA TYR A 177 28.96 7.60 -26.88
C TYR A 177 29.48 6.29 -27.45
N SER A 178 30.29 6.45 -28.49
CA SER A 178 31.35 5.53 -28.87
C SER A 178 32.18 5.18 -27.63
N TYR A 179 32.13 3.94 -27.16
CA TYR A 179 33.11 3.48 -26.18
C TYR A 179 34.32 2.90 -26.90
N ARG A 180 35.48 3.50 -26.63
CA ARG A 180 36.80 3.01 -27.00
C ARG A 180 37.09 1.74 -26.19
N ILE A 181 37.39 0.64 -26.87
CA ILE A 181 37.96 -0.57 -26.29
C ILE A 181 39.39 -0.27 -25.82
N GLY A 182 39.69 -0.56 -24.56
CA GLY A 182 41.02 -0.45 -23.97
C GLY A 182 41.49 -1.76 -23.33
N LYS A 183 42.39 -2.44 -24.04
CA LYS A 183 43.41 -3.43 -23.63
C LYS A 183 43.02 -4.73 -22.90
N LYS A 184 43.16 -5.78 -23.72
CA LYS A 184 43.55 -7.18 -23.50
C LYS A 184 44.63 -7.38 -22.43
N GLY A 185 44.36 -8.29 -21.51
CA GLY A 185 45.33 -8.82 -20.56
C GLY A 185 44.74 -9.85 -19.60
N ASP A 186 44.01 -10.86 -20.10
CA ASP A 186 43.78 -12.09 -19.34
C ASP A 186 43.72 -13.30 -20.30
N THR A 187 44.54 -14.29 -19.98
CA THR A 187 44.81 -15.51 -20.73
C THR A 187 43.98 -16.66 -20.18
N ALA A 188 43.09 -17.23 -21.00
CA ALA A 188 42.48 -18.55 -20.76
C ALA A 188 42.87 -19.52 -21.90
N THR A 189 43.67 -20.50 -21.51
CA THR A 189 43.98 -21.82 -22.11
C THR A 189 43.31 -22.22 -23.44
N MET A 190 44.17 -22.49 -24.44
CA MET A 190 43.83 -23.04 -25.76
C MET A 190 43.61 -24.56 -25.70
N ASN A 191 42.36 -25.03 -25.66
CA ASN A 191 42.07 -26.46 -25.91
C ASN A 191 40.79 -26.76 -26.73
N ASN A 192 40.06 -25.75 -27.18
CA ASN A 192 38.79 -25.93 -27.89
C ASN A 192 38.88 -25.42 -29.35
N ALA A 193 37.95 -25.89 -30.20
CA ALA A 193 37.79 -25.40 -31.57
C ALA A 193 37.65 -23.87 -31.62
N LEU A 194 38.16 -23.23 -32.68
CA LEU A 194 38.18 -21.77 -32.79
C LEU A 194 36.74 -21.23 -32.97
N LEU A 195 36.26 -20.39 -32.05
CA LEU A 195 35.00 -19.70 -32.23
C LEU A 195 35.16 -18.55 -33.23
N VAL A 196 34.28 -18.47 -34.22
CA VAL A 196 34.29 -17.42 -35.25
C VAL A 196 32.87 -16.85 -35.36
N ILE A 197 32.68 -15.59 -34.96
CA ILE A 197 31.37 -14.93 -34.99
C ILE A 197 31.35 -13.94 -36.17
N ASN A 198 30.39 -14.09 -37.07
CA ASN A 198 30.25 -13.25 -38.28
C ASN A 198 31.55 -13.13 -39.10
N GLY A 199 32.32 -14.22 -39.19
CA GLY A 199 33.58 -14.27 -39.94
C GLY A 199 34.81 -13.84 -39.14
N HIS A 200 34.67 -13.44 -37.86
CA HIS A 200 35.78 -12.99 -37.02
C HIS A 200 36.11 -13.96 -35.87
N PRO A 201 37.38 -14.35 -35.69
CA PRO A 201 37.78 -15.18 -34.55
C PRO A 201 37.55 -14.51 -33.19
N SER A 202 36.92 -15.22 -32.25
CA SER A 202 36.50 -14.74 -30.94
C SER A 202 36.98 -15.65 -29.81
N LEU A 203 36.95 -15.15 -28.57
CA LEU A 203 37.27 -15.95 -27.38
C LEU A 203 36.11 -16.89 -27.06
N ASN A 204 36.39 -18.03 -26.42
CA ASN A 204 35.37 -19.06 -26.19
C ASN A 204 34.26 -18.63 -25.21
N ASP A 205 34.57 -17.74 -24.29
CA ASP A 205 33.62 -17.11 -23.37
C ASP A 205 32.65 -16.14 -24.07
N THR A 206 33.01 -15.67 -25.27
CA THR A 206 32.23 -14.68 -26.04
C THR A 206 30.87 -15.21 -26.46
N LEU A 207 30.71 -16.54 -26.61
CA LEU A 207 29.43 -17.14 -26.94
C LEU A 207 28.36 -16.90 -25.86
N SER A 208 28.78 -16.80 -24.59
CA SER A 208 27.87 -16.56 -23.46
C SER A 208 27.27 -15.14 -23.46
N TRP A 209 27.89 -14.21 -24.20
CA TRP A 209 27.47 -12.81 -24.33
C TRP A 209 26.63 -12.55 -25.57
N ILE A 210 26.45 -13.53 -26.46
CA ILE A 210 25.59 -13.41 -27.64
C ILE A 210 24.16 -13.71 -27.23
N ASN A 211 23.24 -12.79 -27.52
CA ASN A 211 21.81 -13.06 -27.36
C ASN A 211 21.42 -14.28 -28.22
N PRO A 212 20.93 -15.39 -27.64
CA PRO A 212 20.61 -16.60 -28.41
C PRO A 212 19.59 -16.36 -29.53
N ARG A 213 18.72 -15.35 -29.36
CA ARG A 213 17.70 -14.97 -30.35
C ARG A 213 18.25 -14.18 -31.53
N SER A 214 19.50 -13.72 -31.45
CA SER A 214 20.21 -13.09 -32.57
C SER A 214 20.96 -14.10 -33.44
N ILE A 215 21.02 -15.38 -33.07
CA ILE A 215 21.75 -16.40 -33.82
C ILE A 215 20.93 -16.82 -35.05
N LYS A 216 21.51 -16.62 -36.24
CA LYS A 216 20.94 -17.02 -37.52
C LYS A 216 21.13 -18.51 -37.77
N HIS A 217 22.38 -18.97 -37.69
CA HIS A 217 22.77 -20.37 -37.74
C HIS A 217 24.19 -20.57 -37.20
N ILE A 218 24.48 -21.80 -36.77
CA ILE A 218 25.79 -22.22 -36.29
C ILE A 218 26.30 -23.31 -37.26
N ARG A 219 27.51 -23.14 -37.78
CA ARG A 219 28.16 -24.10 -38.69
C ARG A 219 29.50 -24.54 -38.12
N MET A 220 29.86 -25.80 -38.28
CA MET A 220 31.16 -26.32 -37.86
C MET A 220 32.01 -26.64 -39.10
N ILE A 221 33.26 -26.17 -39.10
CA ILE A 221 34.26 -26.50 -40.12
C ILE A 221 35.39 -27.28 -39.44
N TYR A 222 35.79 -28.40 -40.04
CA TYR A 222 36.75 -29.32 -39.45
C TYR A 222 38.17 -29.10 -39.95
N GLY A 223 39.14 -29.32 -39.04
CA GLY A 223 40.58 -29.53 -39.26
C GLY A 223 41.22 -28.77 -40.41
N GLU A 224 41.47 -29.46 -41.52
CA GLU A 224 42.28 -28.96 -42.63
C GLU A 224 41.63 -27.76 -43.35
N THR A 225 40.30 -27.80 -43.53
CA THR A 225 39.55 -26.70 -44.16
C THR A 225 39.50 -25.47 -43.26
N ALA A 226 39.34 -25.67 -41.94
CA ALA A 226 39.36 -24.58 -40.98
C ALA A 226 40.76 -23.95 -40.86
N LYS A 227 41.82 -24.77 -40.90
CA LYS A 227 43.22 -24.34 -40.89
C LYS A 227 43.59 -23.52 -42.14
N ARG A 228 43.10 -23.90 -43.32
CA ARG A 228 43.29 -23.12 -44.57
C ARG A 228 42.61 -21.74 -44.53
N LEU A 229 41.45 -21.64 -43.87
CA LEU A 229 40.67 -20.39 -43.80
C LEU A 229 41.09 -19.46 -42.65
N PHE A 230 41.49 -20.02 -41.49
CA PHE A 230 41.70 -19.27 -40.25
C PHE A 230 43.09 -19.48 -39.61
N GLY A 231 43.99 -20.20 -40.28
CA GLY A 231 45.37 -20.45 -39.86
C GLY A 231 45.51 -21.50 -38.76
N GLU A 232 46.72 -21.66 -38.23
CA GLU A 232 47.09 -22.70 -37.24
C GLU A 232 46.22 -22.70 -35.97
N ARG A 233 45.62 -21.56 -35.63
CA ARG A 233 44.70 -21.42 -34.49
C ARG A 233 43.41 -22.22 -34.64
N ALA A 234 43.05 -22.60 -35.85
CA ALA A 234 41.89 -23.43 -36.17
C ALA A 234 42.26 -24.89 -36.49
N ALA A 235 43.47 -25.35 -36.14
CA ALA A 235 43.92 -26.71 -36.40
C ALA A 235 42.99 -27.80 -35.82
N LYS A 236 42.24 -27.48 -34.75
CA LYS A 236 41.23 -28.37 -34.13
C LYS A 236 39.80 -28.16 -34.67
N GLY A 237 39.63 -27.41 -35.76
CA GLY A 237 38.33 -26.99 -36.32
C GLY A 237 37.89 -25.59 -35.84
N ALA A 238 36.84 -25.07 -36.48
CA ALA A 238 36.23 -23.79 -36.17
C ALA A 238 34.70 -23.88 -36.10
N VAL A 239 34.10 -23.20 -35.12
CA VAL A 239 32.65 -23.03 -34.99
C VAL A 239 32.29 -21.64 -35.48
N LEU A 240 31.59 -21.57 -36.61
CA LEU A 240 31.08 -20.35 -37.21
C LEU A 240 29.69 -20.04 -36.64
N VAL A 241 29.50 -18.86 -36.04
CA VAL A 241 28.21 -18.35 -35.59
C VAL A 241 27.87 -17.13 -36.44
N GLU A 242 26.78 -17.20 -37.20
CA GLU A 242 26.24 -16.03 -37.90
C GLU A 242 25.06 -15.47 -37.12
N THR A 243 24.99 -14.15 -36.97
CA THR A 243 23.92 -13.46 -36.24
C THR A 243 23.11 -12.56 -37.16
N VAL A 244 21.81 -12.42 -36.88
CA VAL A 244 20.95 -11.38 -37.43
C VAL A 244 20.82 -10.22 -36.44
N PRO A 245 20.72 -8.96 -36.90
CA PRO A 245 20.41 -7.83 -36.03
C PRO A 245 19.11 -8.07 -35.26
N TYR A 246 19.18 -8.09 -33.93
CA TYR A 246 18.00 -8.13 -33.09
C TYR A 246 17.38 -6.73 -33.04
N THR A 247 16.21 -6.54 -33.64
CA THR A 247 15.47 -5.25 -33.66
C THR A 247 14.52 -5.10 -32.46
N GLY A 248 14.97 -5.51 -31.27
CA GLY A 248 14.31 -5.18 -30.01
C GLY A 248 15.04 -4.03 -29.31
N PRO A 249 14.33 -3.17 -28.54
CA PRO A 249 14.96 -2.04 -27.86
C PRO A 249 15.90 -2.53 -26.74
N ASP A 250 17.15 -2.09 -26.80
CA ASP A 250 18.19 -2.33 -25.78
C ASP A 250 18.64 -0.97 -25.21
N THR A 251 18.22 -0.65 -23.99
CA THR A 251 18.36 0.71 -23.42
C THR A 251 18.74 0.78 -21.94
N LEU A 252 19.46 -0.19 -21.35
CA LEU A 252 19.81 -0.13 -19.93
C LEU A 252 21.33 -0.03 -19.67
N GLN A 253 21.74 1.03 -18.97
CA GLN A 253 23.03 1.09 -18.27
C GLN A 253 22.76 0.50 -16.89
N THR A 254 23.24 -0.71 -16.64
CA THR A 254 22.93 -1.50 -15.44
C THR A 254 24.18 -1.87 -14.65
N ILE A 255 24.06 -1.85 -13.32
CA ILE A 255 24.95 -2.59 -12.42
C ILE A 255 24.55 -4.06 -12.56
N ILE A 256 25.41 -4.84 -13.21
CA ILE A 256 25.30 -6.30 -13.32
C ILE A 256 25.60 -6.86 -11.93
N ASN A 257 24.74 -7.72 -11.37
CA ASN A 257 25.14 -8.56 -10.23
C ASN A 257 25.94 -9.76 -10.75
N ASP A 258 26.71 -10.42 -9.89
CA ASP A 258 27.66 -11.49 -10.24
C ASP A 258 27.03 -12.68 -11.02
N ASN A 259 25.69 -12.73 -11.09
CA ASN A 259 24.91 -13.76 -11.78
C ASN A 259 24.26 -13.27 -13.10
N GLY A 260 24.59 -12.08 -13.60
CA GLY A 260 24.08 -11.57 -14.87
C GLY A 260 22.60 -11.13 -14.86
N SER A 261 22.00 -10.94 -13.69
CA SER A 261 20.57 -10.60 -13.52
C SER A 261 20.34 -9.09 -13.31
N TYR A 262 19.42 -8.53 -14.07
CA TYR A 262 19.05 -7.12 -14.03
C TYR A 262 18.26 -6.79 -12.76
N LYS A 263 18.85 -6.02 -11.83
CA LYS A 263 18.15 -5.56 -10.63
C LYS A 263 17.35 -4.27 -10.90
N PRO A 264 16.01 -4.27 -10.76
CA PRO A 264 15.23 -3.04 -10.85
C PRO A 264 15.44 -2.13 -9.62
N TYR A 265 15.34 -0.82 -9.83
CA TYR A 265 15.42 0.18 -8.75
C TYR A 265 14.11 0.26 -7.95
N SER A 266 12.99 -0.02 -8.61
CA SER A 266 11.67 -0.02 -8.03
C SER A 266 10.74 -0.98 -8.76
N TRP A 267 9.59 -1.29 -8.16
CA TRP A 267 8.53 -2.07 -8.74
C TRP A 267 7.24 -1.25 -8.74
N PHE A 268 6.60 -1.11 -9.89
CA PHE A 268 5.24 -0.58 -9.94
C PHE A 268 4.24 -1.67 -9.59
N ALA A 269 3.40 -1.38 -8.61
CA ALA A 269 2.41 -2.28 -8.06
C ALA A 269 1.02 -1.91 -8.55
N ILE A 270 0.27 -2.91 -9.01
CA ILE A 270 -1.10 -2.78 -9.50
C ILE A 270 -1.91 -3.92 -8.90
N ARG A 271 -3.07 -3.60 -8.32
CA ARG A 271 -4.01 -4.57 -7.78
C ARG A 271 -5.32 -4.51 -8.52
N TYR A 272 -5.77 -5.66 -9.00
CA TYR A 272 -7.15 -5.87 -9.45
C TYR A 272 -7.92 -6.63 -8.38
N PHE A 273 -9.21 -6.32 -8.23
CA PHE A 273 -10.09 -6.93 -7.25
C PHE A 273 -11.50 -7.10 -7.82
N LYS A 274 -12.11 -8.26 -7.61
CA LYS A 274 -13.51 -8.52 -7.98
C LYS A 274 -14.13 -9.49 -7.00
N THR A 275 -15.33 -9.15 -6.51
CA THR A 275 -16.15 -10.02 -5.68
C THR A 275 -17.30 -10.59 -6.49
N VAL A 276 -17.54 -11.89 -6.36
CA VAL A 276 -18.75 -12.55 -6.88
C VAL A 276 -19.43 -13.33 -5.75
N LYS A 277 -20.70 -13.69 -5.96
CA LYS A 277 -21.42 -14.49 -4.97
C LYS A 277 -20.83 -15.90 -4.90
N ASN A 278 -20.60 -16.40 -3.69
CA ASN A 278 -20.02 -17.72 -3.46
C ASN A 278 -21.03 -18.87 -3.67
N ASN A 279 -22.33 -18.56 -3.83
CA ASN A 279 -23.35 -19.54 -4.16
C ASN A 279 -23.38 -19.93 -5.65
N LEU A 280 -22.52 -19.33 -6.48
CA LEU A 280 -22.30 -19.79 -7.85
C LEU A 280 -21.77 -21.23 -7.84
N SER A 281 -22.14 -22.01 -8.87
CA SER A 281 -21.53 -23.32 -9.11
C SER A 281 -20.02 -23.17 -9.33
N SER A 282 -19.26 -24.25 -9.18
CA SER A 282 -17.82 -24.25 -9.47
C SER A 282 -17.54 -23.74 -10.89
N GLU A 283 -18.33 -24.18 -11.88
CA GLU A 283 -18.25 -23.69 -13.26
C GLU A 283 -18.55 -22.18 -13.37
N GLY A 284 -19.53 -21.69 -12.62
CA GLY A 284 -19.84 -20.26 -12.56
C GLY A 284 -18.71 -19.42 -11.97
N LYS A 285 -18.02 -19.94 -10.93
CA LYS A 285 -16.84 -19.30 -10.33
C LYS A 285 -15.66 -19.32 -11.28
N ASP A 286 -15.43 -20.42 -11.99
CA ASP A 286 -14.36 -20.55 -12.98
C ASP A 286 -14.59 -19.57 -14.13
N LYS A 287 -15.81 -19.47 -14.67
CA LYS A 287 -16.16 -18.47 -15.70
C LYS A 287 -15.93 -17.04 -15.19
N ALA A 288 -16.36 -16.74 -13.96
CA ALA A 288 -16.15 -15.43 -13.36
C ALA A 288 -14.66 -15.11 -13.18
N TYR A 289 -13.85 -16.09 -12.79
CA TYR A 289 -12.40 -15.95 -12.63
C TYR A 289 -11.70 -15.74 -13.99
N GLN A 290 -12.04 -16.54 -15.01
CA GLN A 290 -11.49 -16.35 -16.36
C GLN A 290 -11.83 -14.97 -16.93
N GLN A 291 -13.07 -14.53 -16.73
CA GLN A 291 -13.50 -13.19 -17.15
C GLN A 291 -12.74 -12.10 -16.38
N PHE A 292 -12.57 -12.25 -15.05
CA PHE A 292 -11.78 -11.33 -14.23
C PHE A 292 -10.33 -11.23 -14.69
N VAL A 293 -9.68 -12.35 -14.99
CA VAL A 293 -8.29 -12.38 -15.50
C VAL A 293 -8.20 -11.71 -16.87
N LYS A 294 -9.14 -12.02 -17.77
CA LYS A 294 -9.20 -11.40 -19.12
C LYS A 294 -9.37 -9.90 -19.05
N GLU A 295 -10.31 -9.41 -18.25
CA GLU A 295 -10.55 -7.97 -18.02
C GLU A 295 -9.30 -7.29 -17.42
N SER A 296 -8.69 -7.91 -16.41
CA SER A 296 -7.50 -7.38 -15.74
C SER A 296 -6.29 -7.31 -16.68
N GLN A 297 -6.11 -8.31 -17.54
CA GLN A 297 -5.03 -8.33 -18.54
C GLN A 297 -5.24 -7.25 -19.60
N ALA A 298 -6.48 -7.07 -20.08
CA ALA A 298 -6.80 -6.02 -21.04
C ALA A 298 -6.51 -4.63 -20.46
N ASP A 299 -7.01 -4.34 -19.24
CA ASP A 299 -6.69 -3.08 -18.55
C ASP A 299 -5.18 -2.89 -18.35
N PHE A 300 -4.47 -3.94 -17.92
CA PHE A 300 -3.01 -3.84 -17.72
C PHE A 300 -2.24 -3.54 -19.02
N ASN A 301 -2.63 -4.18 -20.12
CA ASN A 301 -2.01 -3.95 -21.43
C ASN A 301 -2.16 -2.48 -21.87
N ASP A 302 -3.35 -1.92 -21.66
CA ASP A 302 -3.68 -0.55 -22.09
C ASP A 302 -3.22 0.52 -21.07
N LYS A 303 -2.96 0.14 -19.81
CA LYS A 303 -2.59 1.09 -18.74
C LYS A 303 -1.28 1.84 -19.02
N PRO A 304 -1.26 3.17 -19.07
CA PRO A 304 -0.04 3.92 -19.36
C PRO A 304 0.88 3.99 -18.12
N LEU A 305 1.93 3.15 -18.08
CA LEU A 305 2.86 3.13 -16.94
C LEU A 305 3.95 4.20 -17.03
N ASP A 306 4.06 4.87 -18.18
CA ASP A 306 4.95 6.00 -18.45
C ASP A 306 4.30 7.36 -18.14
N LYS A 307 2.97 7.39 -17.93
CA LYS A 307 2.21 8.63 -17.75
C LYS A 307 1.29 8.56 -16.53
N PHE A 308 1.79 9.02 -15.39
CA PHE A 308 1.06 9.16 -14.14
C PHE A 308 1.38 10.51 -13.47
N THR A 309 0.59 10.91 -12.46
CA THR A 309 0.77 12.17 -11.72
C THR A 309 1.85 12.03 -10.66
N TYR A 310 1.77 10.98 -9.85
CA TYR A 310 2.74 10.68 -8.80
C TYR A 310 2.72 9.18 -8.45
N LEU A 311 3.68 8.76 -7.64
CA LEU A 311 3.83 7.41 -7.13
C LEU A 311 3.52 7.40 -5.63
N ASP A 312 2.69 6.46 -5.19
CA ASP A 312 2.41 6.21 -3.78
C ASP A 312 3.16 4.97 -3.30
N ARG A 313 3.94 5.09 -2.23
CA ARG A 313 4.68 3.97 -1.65
C ARG A 313 3.70 3.02 -0.97
N VAL A 314 3.77 1.74 -1.35
CA VAL A 314 2.98 0.71 -0.68
C VAL A 314 3.39 0.66 0.80
N PRO A 315 2.45 0.89 1.74
CA PRO A 315 2.74 0.87 3.17
C PRO A 315 3.03 -0.55 3.65
N TYR A 316 3.67 -0.65 4.83
CA TYR A 316 3.92 -1.96 5.44
C TYR A 316 2.60 -2.55 5.95
N GLY A 317 2.22 -3.73 5.48
CA GLY A 317 0.93 -4.34 5.77
C GLY A 317 0.71 -5.65 5.03
N ASN A 318 -0.55 -6.00 4.77
CA ASN A 318 -0.87 -7.23 4.04
C ASN A 318 -0.56 -7.14 2.53
N ASP A 319 -0.84 -6.00 1.91
CA ASP A 319 -0.70 -5.85 0.46
C ASP A 319 0.78 -5.88 0.01
N ILE A 320 1.70 -5.27 0.76
CA ILE A 320 3.13 -5.35 0.46
C ILE A 320 3.65 -6.80 0.46
N LYS A 321 3.16 -7.65 1.37
CA LYS A 321 3.54 -9.08 1.44
C LYS A 321 3.09 -9.82 0.18
N LYS A 322 1.92 -9.48 -0.36
CA LYS A 322 1.40 -10.07 -1.60
C LYS A 322 2.15 -9.58 -2.84
N TYR A 323 2.53 -8.31 -2.89
CA TYR A 323 3.41 -7.81 -3.95
C TYR A 323 4.80 -8.44 -3.90
N ILE A 324 5.41 -8.58 -2.72
CA ILE A 324 6.69 -9.30 -2.56
C ILE A 324 6.55 -10.75 -3.05
N ALA A 325 5.44 -11.40 -2.72
CA ALA A 325 5.17 -12.75 -3.19
C ALA A 325 4.95 -12.84 -4.72
N ALA A 326 4.44 -11.78 -5.37
CA ALA A 326 4.37 -11.67 -6.82
C ALA A 326 5.76 -11.42 -7.45
N ILE A 327 6.60 -10.61 -6.79
CA ILE A 327 7.99 -10.39 -7.22
C ILE A 327 8.77 -11.71 -7.18
N ASN A 328 8.54 -12.54 -6.16
CA ASN A 328 9.21 -13.83 -5.99
C ASN A 328 8.50 -15.02 -6.66
N ALA A 329 7.53 -14.77 -7.57
CA ALA A 329 6.77 -15.84 -8.23
C ALA A 329 7.58 -16.64 -9.28
N GLU A 330 8.76 -16.15 -9.72
CA GLU A 330 9.63 -16.84 -10.67
C GLU A 330 10.87 -17.48 -10.01
N ILE A 331 11.35 -18.57 -10.63
CA ILE A 331 12.41 -19.48 -10.16
C ILE A 331 13.80 -18.82 -10.04
N TYR A 332 14.02 -17.66 -10.67
CA TYR A 332 15.32 -16.99 -10.66
C TYR A 332 15.47 -16.09 -9.44
N SER A 333 16.09 -16.68 -8.41
CA SER A 333 16.64 -16.08 -7.18
C SER A 333 15.69 -15.13 -6.43
N PRO A 334 15.17 -15.52 -5.25
CA PRO A 334 14.34 -14.63 -4.45
C PRO A 334 15.08 -13.32 -4.20
N VAL A 335 14.49 -12.20 -4.62
CA VAL A 335 15.03 -10.89 -4.30
C VAL A 335 14.82 -10.69 -2.80
N SER A 336 15.90 -10.42 -2.06
CA SER A 336 15.77 -10.00 -0.66
C SER A 336 14.89 -8.75 -0.63
N THR A 337 13.70 -8.90 -0.05
CA THR A 337 12.60 -7.93 0.09
C THR A 337 12.79 -6.61 -0.69
N PRO A 338 12.18 -6.46 -1.88
CA PRO A 338 12.33 -5.25 -2.69
C PRO A 338 11.86 -4.02 -1.91
N LYS A 339 12.78 -3.07 -1.71
CA LYS A 339 12.58 -1.91 -0.82
C LYS A 339 11.61 -0.85 -1.36
N ASN A 340 11.42 -0.81 -2.68
CA ASN A 340 10.72 0.27 -3.37
C ASN A 340 9.56 -0.28 -4.21
N ILE A 341 8.44 -0.58 -3.56
CA ILE A 341 7.19 -0.97 -4.23
C ILE A 341 6.27 0.25 -4.23
N LEU A 342 5.90 0.72 -5.42
CA LEU A 342 5.21 1.99 -5.63
C LEU A 342 3.97 1.81 -6.51
N VAL A 343 2.90 2.53 -6.25
CA VAL A 343 1.66 2.50 -7.04
C VAL A 343 1.59 3.78 -7.89
N PRO A 344 1.48 3.68 -9.22
CA PRO A 344 1.23 4.86 -10.06
C PRO A 344 -0.19 5.39 -9.86
N ILE A 345 -0.30 6.68 -9.51
CA ILE A 345 -1.56 7.39 -9.31
C ILE A 345 -1.76 8.41 -10.43
N TYR A 346 -2.94 8.37 -11.05
CA TYR A 346 -3.30 9.18 -12.22
C TYR A 346 -4.15 10.41 -11.88
N GLU A 347 -4.67 10.48 -10.66
CA GLU A 347 -5.44 11.63 -10.18
C GLU A 347 -4.53 12.79 -9.76
N SER A 348 -5.09 14.00 -9.64
CA SER A 348 -4.37 15.14 -9.08
C SER A 348 -3.93 14.85 -7.64
N PHE A 349 -2.73 15.30 -7.28
CA PHE A 349 -2.19 15.17 -5.93
C PHE A 349 -3.06 15.82 -4.84
N ASP A 350 -3.88 16.82 -5.20
CA ASP A 350 -4.81 17.46 -4.28
C ASP A 350 -5.97 16.55 -3.87
N LYS A 351 -6.29 15.53 -4.67
CA LYS A 351 -7.35 14.55 -4.39
C LYS A 351 -6.91 13.41 -3.45
N ARG A 352 -5.62 13.33 -3.07
CA ARG A 352 -5.07 12.23 -2.27
C ARG A 352 -5.78 11.99 -0.93
N ASN A 353 -6.39 13.02 -0.35
CA ASN A 353 -7.10 12.94 0.92
C ASN A 353 -8.58 12.56 0.76
N GLY A 354 -9.10 12.51 -0.47
CA GLY A 354 -10.50 12.24 -0.77
C GLY A 354 -11.46 13.11 0.06
N SER A 355 -12.49 12.46 0.61
CA SER A 355 -13.47 13.06 1.52
C SER A 355 -13.19 12.77 3.01
N ASN A 356 -11.98 12.27 3.33
CA ASN A 356 -11.67 11.81 4.68
C ASN A 356 -11.83 12.92 5.73
N LEU A 357 -11.36 14.14 5.44
CA LEU A 357 -11.41 15.26 6.39
C LEU A 357 -12.85 15.65 6.77
N PRO A 358 -13.78 15.93 5.84
CA PRO A 358 -15.20 16.12 6.19
C PRO A 358 -15.79 14.94 6.97
N TRP A 359 -15.44 13.71 6.63
CA TRP A 359 -15.98 12.52 7.30
C TRP A 359 -15.47 12.32 8.72
N ILE A 360 -14.29 12.84 9.10
CA ILE A 360 -13.85 12.88 10.50
C ILE A 360 -14.87 13.65 11.33
N PHE A 361 -15.22 14.87 10.91
CA PHE A 361 -16.19 15.70 11.63
C PHE A 361 -17.62 15.16 11.49
N GLY A 362 -17.99 14.66 10.32
CA GLY A 362 -19.32 14.10 10.05
C GLY A 362 -19.59 12.86 10.90
N SER A 363 -18.67 11.89 10.93
CA SER A 363 -18.82 10.67 11.75
C SER A 363 -18.82 10.97 13.25
N PHE A 364 -17.96 11.89 13.71
CA PHE A 364 -17.96 12.32 15.10
C PHE A 364 -19.26 13.03 15.49
N GLY A 365 -19.77 13.91 14.63
CA GLY A 365 -21.03 14.62 14.82
C GLY A 365 -22.23 13.67 14.89
N ILE A 366 -22.33 12.72 13.95
CA ILE A 366 -23.39 11.71 13.93
C ILE A 366 -23.34 10.85 15.20
N GLY A 367 -22.17 10.30 15.53
CA GLY A 367 -22.00 9.46 16.72
C GLY A 367 -22.35 10.22 18.01
N SER A 368 -21.89 11.46 18.13
CA SER A 368 -22.18 12.32 19.28
C SER A 368 -23.67 12.68 19.37
N ALA A 369 -24.34 12.95 18.25
CA ALA A 369 -25.77 13.23 18.22
C ALA A 369 -26.60 12.02 18.65
N VAL A 370 -26.26 10.81 18.17
CA VAL A 370 -26.91 9.57 18.59
C VAL A 370 -26.75 9.34 20.09
N LEU A 371 -25.54 9.52 20.63
CA LEU A 371 -25.29 9.40 22.07
C LEU A 371 -26.12 10.42 22.85
N LEU A 372 -26.16 11.68 22.41
CA LEU A 372 -26.95 12.72 23.06
C LEU A 372 -28.43 12.34 23.12
N LEU A 373 -29.03 11.92 21.99
CA LEU A 373 -30.43 11.50 21.94
C LEU A 373 -30.73 10.35 22.93
N LEU A 374 -29.82 9.38 23.05
CA LEU A 374 -29.96 8.29 24.02
C LEU A 374 -29.85 8.76 25.47
N LEU A 375 -28.95 9.69 25.77
CA LEU A 375 -28.86 10.31 27.10
C LEU A 375 -30.16 11.06 27.44
N LEU A 376 -30.77 11.74 26.46
CA LEU A 376 -32.03 12.44 26.67
C LEU A 376 -33.19 11.49 26.94
N TRP A 377 -33.22 10.34 26.26
CA TRP A 377 -34.26 9.32 26.42
C TRP A 377 -34.27 8.65 27.80
N LYS A 378 -33.12 8.45 28.43
CA LYS A 378 -33.03 7.81 29.76
C LYS A 378 -33.18 8.83 30.90
N PRO A 379 -34.08 8.61 31.88
CA PRO A 379 -34.24 9.53 33.01
C PRO A 379 -32.98 9.57 33.90
N LEU A 380 -32.89 10.60 34.73
CA LEU A 380 -31.88 10.67 35.79
C LEU A 380 -32.20 9.62 36.86
N ARG A 381 -31.23 9.29 37.72
CA ARG A 381 -31.55 8.48 38.90
C ARG A 381 -32.65 9.17 39.73
N PRO A 382 -33.59 8.42 40.33
CA PRO A 382 -34.75 9.00 41.01
C PRO A 382 -34.43 10.00 42.13
N ASP A 383 -33.34 9.77 42.86
CA ASP A 383 -32.82 10.67 43.91
C ASP A 383 -32.38 12.03 43.32
N LEU A 384 -31.65 11.98 42.21
CA LEU A 384 -31.18 13.19 41.52
C LEU A 384 -32.31 13.92 40.80
N GLU A 385 -33.29 13.19 40.26
CA GLU A 385 -34.47 13.77 39.61
C GLU A 385 -35.33 14.53 40.62
N TYR A 386 -35.61 13.92 41.78
CA TYR A 386 -36.32 14.58 42.88
C TYR A 386 -35.60 15.85 43.37
N MET A 387 -34.28 15.79 43.54
CA MET A 387 -33.48 16.96 43.91
C MET A 387 -33.60 18.08 42.87
N THR A 388 -33.52 17.76 41.57
CA THR A 388 -33.65 18.78 40.52
C THR A 388 -35.04 19.42 40.47
N ASP A 389 -36.10 18.66 40.73
CA ASP A 389 -37.48 19.18 40.76
C ASP A 389 -37.73 20.04 42.01
N SER A 390 -37.17 19.65 43.16
CA SER A 390 -37.27 20.43 44.40
C SER A 390 -36.58 21.81 44.29
N LEU A 391 -35.41 21.85 43.66
CA LEU A 391 -34.69 23.10 43.36
C LEU A 391 -35.47 23.97 42.38
N ASP A 392 -36.23 23.37 41.46
CA ASP A 392 -37.05 24.11 40.51
C ASP A 392 -38.22 24.82 41.18
N LYS A 393 -38.96 24.10 42.03
CA LYS A 393 -40.04 24.66 42.84
C LYS A 393 -39.54 25.80 43.72
N THR A 394 -38.36 25.64 44.32
CA THR A 394 -37.77 26.68 45.18
C THR A 394 -37.42 27.93 44.38
N GLN A 395 -36.83 27.79 43.19
CA GLN A 395 -36.51 28.93 42.33
C GLN A 395 -37.77 29.65 41.83
N GLN A 396 -38.81 28.92 41.43
CA GLN A 396 -40.08 29.51 41.02
C GLN A 396 -40.70 30.38 42.12
N ILE A 397 -40.68 29.90 43.37
CA ILE A 397 -41.17 30.66 44.53
C ILE A 397 -40.36 31.96 44.71
N ILE A 398 -39.03 31.90 44.58
CA ILE A 398 -38.16 33.09 44.69
C ILE A 398 -38.48 34.10 43.59
N ASP A 399 -38.66 33.64 42.36
CA ASP A 399 -38.96 34.49 41.21
C ASP A 399 -40.35 35.15 41.37
N GLU A 400 -41.36 34.43 41.87
CA GLU A 400 -42.69 34.97 42.19
C GLU A 400 -42.66 36.02 43.30
N ILE A 401 -41.87 35.79 44.37
CA ILE A 401 -41.71 36.75 45.46
C ILE A 401 -41.00 38.01 44.96
N THR A 402 -40.00 37.83 44.10
CA THR A 402 -39.22 38.94 43.54
C THR A 402 -40.05 39.77 42.55
N ALA A 403 -40.92 39.14 41.76
CA ALA A 403 -41.82 39.83 40.83
C ALA A 403 -42.97 40.60 41.51
N LYS A 404 -43.28 40.29 42.78
CA LYS A 404 -44.28 40.98 43.60
C LYS A 404 -43.71 42.16 44.41
N ARG A 405 -42.39 42.36 44.39
CA ARG A 405 -41.71 43.56 44.90
C ARG A 405 -41.45 44.52 43.75
#